data_AF-A0A9D0N400-F1
#
_entry.id   AF-A0A9D0N400-F1
#
_cell.length_a   1.000
_cell.length_b   1.000
_cell.length_c   1.000
_cell.angle_alpha   90.00
_cell.angle_beta   90.00
_cell.angle_gamma   90.00
#
_symmetry.space_group_name_H-M   'P 1'
#
loop_
_entity.id
_entity.type
_entity.pdbx_description
1 polymer ?
#
loop_
_entity_poly.entity_id
_entity_poly.type
_entity_poly.pdbx_seq_one_letter_code
_entity_poly.pdbx_strand_id
1 'polypeptide(L)'
;MHMWGSGLIACTTTVWFGIVFLFTVICTGKLWKTTTGAQQIMIEHFKQFFEKHLSPPANSETVSQDRLQLATAALLVEMTRADGEVNAEEQAAVARAIRKAFNIDEEKTAELIRLAELEVANATCYHQFTSLINKNFSKAQKAQVVEMLWEVAYADAEMEKYEEHLLRRLSDLLYVPHHEFIQSKLRVQARLGAG
;
A
#
# COMPACT_ATOMS: atom_id res chain seq x y z
N MET A 1 57.17 -51.61 43.74
CA MET A 1 57.63 -50.60 44.71
C MET A 1 56.96 -49.29 44.35
N HIS A 2 56.08 -48.82 45.25
CA HIS A 2 55.37 -47.52 45.27
C HIS A 2 54.39 -47.18 44.12
N MET A 3 53.27 -46.50 44.33
CA MET A 3 52.33 -46.31 45.46
C MET A 3 51.23 -45.39 44.89
N TRP A 4 49.97 -45.79 45.03
CA TRP A 4 48.80 -44.99 45.44
C TRP A 4 48.51 -43.59 44.84
N GLY A 5 47.31 -43.44 44.28
CA GLY A 5 46.21 -42.78 45.01
C GLY A 5 45.80 -41.33 44.63
N SER A 6 44.49 -41.20 44.34
CA SER A 6 43.57 -40.09 44.69
C SER A 6 43.00 -39.25 43.54
N GLY A 7 41.66 -39.24 43.44
CA GLY A 7 40.88 -38.08 43.01
C GLY A 7 39.92 -38.27 41.83
N LEU A 8 38.74 -38.85 42.05
CA LEU A 8 37.58 -38.75 41.14
C LEU A 8 36.52 -37.80 41.73
N ILE A 9 35.99 -36.93 40.85
CA ILE A 9 34.64 -36.32 40.80
C ILE A 9 34.30 -35.24 41.86
N ALA A 10 34.06 -34.01 41.40
CA ALA A 10 32.71 -33.40 41.34
C ALA A 10 32.74 -31.90 41.01
N CYS A 11 31.91 -31.52 40.04
CA CYS A 11 31.06 -30.31 40.01
C CYS A 11 31.72 -28.94 40.30
N THR A 12 31.98 -28.18 39.25
CA THR A 12 31.97 -26.71 39.33
C THR A 12 30.88 -26.18 38.40
N THR A 13 29.83 -25.65 39.02
CA THR A 13 28.86 -24.76 38.39
C THR A 13 29.48 -23.38 38.22
N THR A 14 28.94 -22.65 37.25
CA THR A 14 28.85 -21.18 37.18
C THR A 14 29.78 -20.52 36.16
N VAL A 15 29.10 -19.80 35.25
CA VAL A 15 29.56 -18.76 34.32
C VAL A 15 30.21 -19.25 33.02
N TRP A 16 29.38 -19.45 32.00
CA TRP A 16 29.81 -19.31 30.61
C TRP A 16 28.92 -18.29 29.90
N PHE A 17 29.41 -17.05 29.90
CA PHE A 17 28.99 -15.98 28.99
C PHE A 17 29.60 -16.28 27.62
N GLY A 18 28.83 -16.16 26.54
CA GLY A 18 29.37 -16.14 25.18
C GLY A 18 28.78 -17.18 24.24
N ILE A 19 27.48 -17.05 23.93
CA ILE A 19 26.86 -17.79 22.84
C ILE A 19 27.31 -17.18 21.51
N VAL A 20 28.38 -17.75 20.97
CA VAL A 20 28.46 -18.02 19.53
C VAL A 20 27.60 -19.26 19.30
N PHE A 21 26.40 -19.10 18.74
CA PHE A 21 25.74 -20.19 18.03
C PHE A 21 25.11 -19.67 16.74
N LEU A 22 25.90 -19.83 15.68
CA LEU A 22 25.43 -20.07 14.34
C LEU A 22 24.34 -21.16 14.35
N PHE A 23 23.31 -20.98 13.53
CA PHE A 23 22.50 -22.05 12.93
C PHE A 23 21.95 -23.16 13.85
N THR A 24 20.65 -23.08 14.17
CA THR A 24 19.63 -24.13 13.98
C THR A 24 18.44 -23.87 14.92
N VAL A 25 17.44 -23.11 14.47
CA VAL A 25 16.04 -23.35 14.83
C VAL A 25 15.18 -23.07 13.60
N ILE A 26 15.05 -24.11 12.78
CA ILE A 26 13.90 -24.31 11.90
C ILE A 26 12.74 -24.79 12.79
N CYS A 27 11.52 -24.39 12.45
CA CYS A 27 10.23 -24.83 13.02
C CYS A 27 9.79 -24.20 14.36
N THR A 28 9.18 -23.03 14.29
CA THR A 28 7.79 -22.80 14.78
C THR A 28 7.33 -21.42 14.33
N GLY A 29 6.37 -21.38 13.41
CA GLY A 29 5.80 -20.13 12.90
C GLY A 29 5.04 -19.38 14.00
N LYS A 30 5.66 -18.34 14.56
CA LYS A 30 5.02 -17.24 15.32
C LYS A 30 6.09 -16.26 15.80
N LEU A 31 6.58 -15.38 14.92
CA LEU A 31 7.43 -14.29 15.35
C LEU A 31 7.27 -13.05 14.45
N TRP A 32 6.10 -12.42 14.50
CA TRP A 32 5.94 -11.03 14.02
C TRP A 32 4.79 -10.25 14.68
N LYS A 33 4.20 -10.73 15.79
CA LYS A 33 3.11 -10.01 16.47
C LYS A 33 3.59 -9.28 17.72
N THR A 34 4.15 -8.10 17.55
CA THR A 34 4.20 -7.06 18.60
C THR A 34 3.71 -5.74 18.01
N THR A 35 2.42 -5.66 17.75
CA THR A 35 1.74 -4.43 17.33
C THR A 35 1.50 -3.59 18.59
N THR A 36 2.16 -2.42 18.71
CA THR A 36 1.99 -1.48 19.84
C THR A 36 0.51 -1.10 20.00
N GLY A 37 0.00 -0.93 21.23
CA GLY A 37 -1.45 -0.75 21.51
C GLY A 37 -2.17 0.34 20.69
N ALA A 38 -1.46 1.40 20.26
CA ALA A 38 -1.99 2.42 19.35
C ALA A 38 -2.28 1.89 17.93
N GLN A 39 -1.45 0.98 17.42
CA GLN A 39 -1.63 0.32 16.13
C GLN A 39 -2.80 -0.69 16.17
N GLN A 40 -3.04 -1.34 17.32
CA GLN A 40 -4.19 -2.24 17.51
C GLN A 40 -5.53 -1.47 17.50
N ILE A 41 -5.58 -0.29 18.15
CA ILE A 41 -6.77 0.59 18.16
C ILE A 41 -7.07 1.11 16.74
N MET A 42 -6.02 1.45 15.99
CA MET A 42 -6.11 1.92 14.60
C MET A 42 -6.65 0.84 13.64
N ILE A 43 -6.26 -0.42 13.83
CA ILE A 43 -6.77 -1.58 13.06
C ILE A 43 -8.24 -1.88 13.41
N GLU A 44 -8.66 -1.66 14.66
CA GLU A 44 -10.04 -1.89 15.06
C GLU A 44 -10.98 -0.78 14.54
N HIS A 45 -10.51 0.48 14.55
CA HIS A 45 -11.18 1.59 13.85
C HIS A 45 -11.29 1.34 12.35
N PHE A 46 -10.28 0.72 11.74
CA PHE A 46 -10.29 0.31 10.34
C PHE A 46 -11.35 -0.76 10.06
N LYS A 47 -11.45 -1.80 10.88
CA LYS A 47 -12.53 -2.81 10.73
C LYS A 47 -13.90 -2.21 10.93
N GLN A 48 -14.06 -1.32 11.91
CA GLN A 48 -15.32 -0.63 12.14
C GLN A 48 -15.67 0.33 11.00
N PHE A 49 -14.71 1.05 10.43
CA PHE A 49 -14.93 1.89 9.25
C PHE A 49 -15.27 1.04 8.02
N PHE A 50 -14.55 -0.06 7.81
CA PHE A 50 -14.79 -1.01 6.73
C PHE A 50 -16.18 -1.65 6.86
N GLU A 51 -16.55 -2.16 8.04
CA GLU A 51 -17.87 -2.74 8.27
C GLU A 51 -19.00 -1.72 8.20
N LYS A 52 -18.76 -0.48 8.66
CA LYS A 52 -19.78 0.57 8.71
C LYS A 52 -19.99 1.29 7.39
N HIS A 53 -18.97 1.39 6.53
CA HIS A 53 -19.00 2.19 5.30
C HIS A 53 -18.71 1.41 4.02
N LEU A 54 -18.10 0.22 4.10
CA LEU A 54 -17.62 -0.53 2.93
C LEU A 54 -18.30 -1.90 2.76
N SER A 55 -18.87 -2.50 3.82
CA SER A 55 -19.78 -3.63 3.71
C SER A 55 -21.09 -3.18 3.06
N PRO A 56 -21.56 -3.81 1.97
CA PRO A 56 -22.87 -3.49 1.43
C PRO A 56 -23.91 -3.78 2.52
N PRO A 57 -24.84 -2.85 2.84
CA PRO A 57 -26.09 -3.26 3.46
C PRO A 57 -26.64 -4.39 2.61
N ALA A 58 -27.14 -5.46 3.23
CA ALA A 58 -27.69 -6.62 2.52
C ALA A 58 -28.81 -6.29 1.50
N ASN A 59 -29.23 -5.01 1.40
CA ASN A 59 -30.24 -4.45 0.52
C ASN A 59 -29.85 -3.13 -0.21
N SER A 60 -28.56 -2.77 -0.35
CA SER A 60 -28.16 -1.58 -1.15
C SER A 60 -27.55 -1.98 -2.48
N GLU A 61 -28.28 -1.76 -3.58
CA GLU A 61 -27.79 -1.98 -4.96
C GLU A 61 -26.69 -0.99 -5.37
N THR A 62 -26.46 0.08 -4.60
CA THR A 62 -25.47 1.13 -4.91
C THR A 62 -24.24 0.99 -4.02
N VAL A 63 -23.06 0.90 -4.66
CA VAL A 63 -21.75 0.97 -3.97
C VAL A 63 -21.58 2.36 -3.36
N SER A 64 -21.14 2.44 -2.11
CA SER A 64 -20.92 3.74 -1.45
C SER A 64 -19.79 4.52 -2.11
N GLN A 65 -19.95 5.84 -2.19
CA GLN A 65 -18.95 6.75 -2.74
C GLN A 65 -17.59 6.60 -2.03
N ASP A 66 -17.59 6.39 -0.72
CA ASP A 66 -16.36 6.19 0.07
C ASP A 66 -15.56 4.95 -0.39
N ARG A 67 -16.21 3.88 -0.85
CA ARG A 67 -15.50 2.70 -1.40
C ARG A 67 -14.80 3.01 -2.72
N LEU A 68 -15.42 3.85 -3.56
CA LEU A 68 -14.83 4.24 -4.84
C LEU A 68 -13.69 5.23 -4.63
N GLN A 69 -13.83 6.12 -3.65
CA GLN A 69 -12.76 6.99 -3.17
C GLN A 69 -11.57 6.17 -2.69
N LEU A 70 -11.81 5.17 -1.84
CA LEU A 70 -10.76 4.30 -1.30
C LEU A 70 -10.09 3.47 -2.40
N ALA A 71 -10.86 2.87 -3.31
CA ALA A 71 -10.28 2.11 -4.42
C ALA A 71 -9.43 2.99 -5.35
N THR A 72 -9.85 4.24 -5.59
CA THR A 72 -9.06 5.18 -6.39
C THR A 72 -7.79 5.58 -5.65
N ALA A 73 -7.89 5.94 -4.36
CA ALA A 73 -6.75 6.27 -3.53
C ALA A 73 -5.75 5.11 -3.43
N ALA A 74 -6.23 3.88 -3.30
CA ALA A 74 -5.38 2.68 -3.28
C ALA A 74 -4.58 2.50 -4.57
N LEU A 75 -5.17 2.78 -5.74
CA LEU A 75 -4.41 2.73 -7.00
C LEU A 75 -3.35 3.84 -7.09
N LEU A 76 -3.65 5.03 -6.57
CA LEU A 76 -2.67 6.13 -6.54
C LEU A 76 -1.52 5.84 -5.58
N VAL A 77 -1.82 5.29 -4.39
CA VAL A 77 -0.80 4.89 -3.42
C VAL A 77 0.04 3.70 -3.91
N GLU A 78 -0.56 2.78 -4.66
CA GLU A 78 0.20 1.69 -5.29
C GLU A 78 1.23 2.24 -6.29
N MET A 79 0.89 3.33 -6.98
CA MET A 79 1.80 4.00 -7.92
C MET A 79 3.05 4.51 -7.20
N THR A 80 2.90 5.17 -6.05
CA THR A 80 4.01 5.74 -5.26
C THR A 80 4.77 4.71 -4.41
N ARG A 81 4.47 3.42 -4.56
CA ARG A 81 5.13 2.32 -3.83
C ARG A 81 5.87 1.38 -4.76
N ALA A 82 5.82 1.68 -6.06
CA ALA A 82 6.26 0.81 -7.12
C ALA A 82 7.76 0.45 -6.98
N ASP A 83 8.59 1.44 -6.65
CA ASP A 83 10.04 1.32 -6.47
C ASP A 83 10.45 1.02 -5.00
N GLY A 84 9.54 1.22 -4.05
CA GLY A 84 9.75 1.00 -2.62
C GLY A 84 10.34 2.19 -1.87
N GLU A 85 10.54 3.33 -2.54
CA GLU A 85 10.91 4.59 -1.91
C GLU A 85 9.66 5.45 -1.70
N VAL A 86 9.68 6.28 -0.65
CA VAL A 86 8.56 7.19 -0.37
C VAL A 86 9.01 8.58 -0.73
N ASN A 87 8.51 9.11 -1.84
CA ASN A 87 8.77 10.47 -2.26
C ASN A 87 7.69 11.43 -1.71
N ALA A 88 8.12 12.50 -1.04
CA ALA A 88 7.22 13.50 -0.49
C ALA A 88 6.44 14.27 -1.58
N GLU A 89 7.03 14.46 -2.77
CA GLU A 89 6.38 15.16 -3.89
C GLU A 89 5.24 14.33 -4.47
N GLU A 90 5.46 13.01 -4.60
CA GLU A 90 4.44 12.05 -5.01
C GLU A 90 3.31 11.92 -4.00
N GLN A 91 3.61 11.80 -2.70
CA GLN A 91 2.59 11.77 -1.65
C GLN A 91 1.73 13.04 -1.67
N ALA A 92 2.37 14.20 -1.86
CA ALA A 92 1.66 15.46 -1.99
C ALA A 92 0.83 15.49 -3.30
N ALA A 93 1.29 14.87 -4.39
CA ALA A 93 0.53 14.73 -5.63
C ALA A 93 -0.70 13.84 -5.45
N VAL A 94 -0.59 12.71 -4.76
CA VAL A 94 -1.71 11.84 -4.39
C VAL A 94 -2.77 12.62 -3.62
N ALA A 95 -2.36 13.36 -2.58
CA ALA A 95 -3.27 14.18 -1.79
C ALA A 95 -3.98 15.25 -2.63
N ARG A 96 -3.25 15.96 -3.51
CA ARG A 96 -3.85 16.95 -4.42
C ARG A 96 -4.84 16.32 -5.38
N ALA A 97 -4.50 15.18 -5.98
CA ALA A 97 -5.33 14.48 -6.96
C ALA A 97 -6.65 14.01 -6.32
N ILE A 98 -6.58 13.35 -5.17
CA ILE A 98 -7.75 12.89 -4.41
C ILE A 98 -8.65 14.05 -4.03
N ARG A 99 -8.07 15.10 -3.43
CA ARG A 99 -8.81 16.27 -2.95
C ARG A 99 -9.58 16.94 -4.09
N LYS A 100 -8.92 17.11 -5.24
CA LYS A 100 -9.52 17.71 -6.44
C LYS A 100 -10.60 16.82 -7.05
N ALA A 101 -10.37 15.52 -7.15
CA ALA A 101 -11.30 14.58 -7.79
C ALA A 101 -12.60 14.40 -7.00
N PHE A 102 -12.49 14.40 -5.67
CA PHE A 102 -13.62 14.09 -4.78
C PHE A 102 -14.18 15.28 -4.02
N ASN A 103 -13.56 16.45 -4.13
CA ASN A 103 -13.95 17.68 -3.45
C ASN A 103 -14.13 17.46 -1.93
N ILE A 104 -13.12 16.86 -1.31
CA ILE A 104 -13.06 16.60 0.14
C ILE A 104 -12.05 17.52 0.81
N ASP A 105 -12.10 17.64 2.14
CA ASP A 105 -11.14 18.45 2.90
C ASP A 105 -9.81 17.70 3.14
N GLU A 106 -8.86 18.41 3.73
CA GLU A 106 -7.53 17.88 4.02
C GLU A 106 -7.54 16.74 5.05
N GLU A 107 -8.38 16.84 6.07
CA GLU A 107 -8.50 15.83 7.13
C GLU A 107 -9.04 14.50 6.55
N LYS A 108 -10.13 14.56 5.78
CA LYS A 108 -10.69 13.39 5.09
C LYS A 108 -9.74 12.85 4.02
N THR A 109 -8.99 13.71 3.34
CA THR A 109 -7.96 13.28 2.37
C THR A 109 -6.86 12.48 3.06
N ALA A 110 -6.32 12.98 4.16
CA ALA A 110 -5.27 12.31 4.93
C ALA A 110 -5.74 10.96 5.47
N GLU A 111 -6.97 10.91 6.02
CA GLU A 111 -7.55 9.65 6.49
C GLU A 111 -7.75 8.66 5.34
N LEU A 112 -8.22 9.12 4.18
CA LEU A 112 -8.41 8.25 3.01
C LEU A 112 -7.09 7.67 2.50
N ILE A 113 -6.01 8.47 2.47
CA ILE A 113 -4.67 8.01 2.09
C ILE A 113 -4.17 6.96 3.09
N ARG A 114 -4.29 7.22 4.40
CA ARG A 114 -3.90 6.27 5.44
C ARG A 114 -4.64 4.93 5.31
N LEU A 115 -5.94 4.99 5.00
CA LEU A 115 -6.74 3.79 4.75
C LEU A 115 -6.28 3.07 3.48
N ALA A 116 -5.99 3.80 2.40
CA ALA A 116 -5.48 3.24 1.16
C ALA A 116 -4.12 2.55 1.35
N GLU A 117 -3.18 3.15 2.07
CA GLU A 117 -1.88 2.56 2.41
C GLU A 117 -2.02 1.23 3.15
N LEU A 118 -2.92 1.20 4.14
CA LEU A 118 -3.20 -0.01 4.91
C LEU A 118 -3.84 -1.10 4.05
N GLU A 119 -4.80 -0.75 3.20
CA GLU A 119 -5.43 -1.68 2.26
C GLU A 119 -4.42 -2.26 1.28
N VAL A 120 -3.59 -1.41 0.68
CA VAL A 120 -2.54 -1.82 -0.25
C VAL A 120 -1.53 -2.74 0.43
N ALA A 121 -1.12 -2.43 1.67
CA ALA A 121 -0.21 -3.28 2.43
C ALA A 121 -0.77 -4.67 2.76
N ASN A 122 -2.09 -4.81 2.86
CA ASN A 122 -2.76 -6.09 3.14
C ASN A 122 -3.24 -6.80 1.85
N ALA A 123 -3.37 -6.09 0.74
CA ALA A 123 -3.86 -6.63 -0.51
C ALA A 123 -2.78 -7.48 -1.20
N THR A 124 -3.19 -8.60 -1.77
CA THR A 124 -2.30 -9.42 -2.61
C THR A 124 -2.25 -8.93 -4.06
N CYS A 125 -3.24 -8.13 -4.49
CA CYS A 125 -3.28 -7.57 -5.84
C CYS A 125 -4.25 -6.38 -5.99
N TYR A 126 -4.01 -5.55 -7.01
CA TYR A 126 -4.85 -4.42 -7.41
C TYR A 126 -6.18 -4.79 -8.11
N HIS A 127 -6.45 -6.09 -8.33
CA HIS A 127 -7.66 -6.54 -9.04
C HIS A 127 -8.95 -6.15 -8.30
N GLN A 128 -8.94 -6.12 -6.96
CA GLN A 128 -10.11 -5.74 -6.18
C GLN A 128 -10.51 -4.27 -6.41
N PHE A 129 -9.52 -3.36 -6.49
CA PHE A 129 -9.74 -1.93 -6.70
C PHE A 129 -10.18 -1.64 -8.14
N THR A 130 -9.45 -2.20 -9.13
CA THR A 130 -9.79 -2.04 -10.55
C THR A 130 -11.15 -2.64 -10.89
N SER A 131 -11.53 -3.78 -10.28
CA SER A 131 -12.87 -4.38 -10.45
C SER A 131 -13.97 -3.47 -9.90
N LEU A 132 -13.76 -2.87 -8.73
CA LEU A 132 -14.74 -1.96 -8.14
C LEU A 132 -14.91 -0.69 -9.00
N ILE A 133 -13.81 -0.09 -9.44
CA ILE A 133 -13.83 1.06 -10.34
C ILE A 133 -14.51 0.69 -11.66
N ASN A 134 -14.19 -0.48 -12.23
CA ASN A 134 -14.73 -0.90 -13.51
C ASN A 134 -16.26 -1.04 -13.54
N LYS A 135 -16.84 -1.50 -12.43
CA LYS A 135 -18.28 -1.72 -12.27
C LYS A 135 -19.06 -0.43 -12.08
N ASN A 136 -18.44 0.62 -11.52
CA ASN A 136 -19.16 1.80 -11.05
C ASN A 136 -18.78 3.09 -11.78
N PHE A 137 -17.58 3.17 -12.37
CA PHE A 137 -17.14 4.36 -13.11
C PHE A 137 -17.49 4.25 -14.58
N SER A 138 -17.97 5.38 -15.14
CA SER A 138 -18.08 5.58 -16.58
C SER A 138 -16.70 5.60 -17.25
N LYS A 139 -16.65 5.45 -18.58
CA LYS A 139 -15.39 5.54 -19.35
C LYS A 139 -14.63 6.85 -19.08
N ALA A 140 -15.34 7.97 -18.98
CA ALA A 140 -14.74 9.27 -18.70
C ALA A 140 -14.12 9.31 -17.28
N GLN A 141 -14.80 8.78 -16.28
CA GLN A 141 -14.25 8.69 -14.92
C GLN A 141 -13.03 7.77 -14.85
N LYS A 142 -13.00 6.66 -15.60
CA LYS A 142 -11.80 5.80 -15.67
C LYS A 142 -10.62 6.51 -16.35
N ALA A 143 -10.88 7.30 -17.39
CA ALA A 143 -9.86 8.14 -18.02
C ALA A 143 -9.31 9.19 -17.04
N GLN A 144 -10.16 9.77 -16.19
CA GLN A 144 -9.73 10.66 -15.10
C GLN A 144 -8.84 9.95 -14.08
N VAL A 145 -9.12 8.67 -13.74
CA VAL A 145 -8.23 7.88 -12.87
C VAL A 145 -6.85 7.69 -13.51
N VAL A 146 -6.79 7.38 -14.80
CA VAL A 146 -5.51 7.28 -15.53
C VAL A 146 -4.79 8.62 -15.58
N GLU A 147 -5.52 9.72 -15.73
CA GLU A 147 -4.94 11.07 -15.68
C GLU A 147 -4.36 11.41 -14.30
N MET A 148 -5.04 11.02 -13.22
CA MET A 148 -4.49 11.17 -11.86
C MET A 148 -3.24 10.31 -11.64
N LEU A 149 -3.20 9.09 -12.18
CA LEU A 149 -2.00 8.25 -12.11
C LEU A 149 -0.80 8.93 -12.79
N TRP A 150 -1.02 9.57 -13.94
CA TRP A 150 0.02 10.36 -14.61
C TRP A 150 0.45 11.58 -13.78
N GLU A 151 -0.49 12.28 -13.15
CA GLU A 151 -0.15 13.43 -12.29
C GLU A 151 0.75 13.02 -11.11
N VAL A 152 0.54 11.82 -10.55
CA VAL A 152 1.36 11.28 -9.48
C VAL A 152 2.73 10.84 -10.01
N ALA A 153 2.77 10.07 -11.10
CA ALA A 153 4.00 9.56 -11.70
C ALA A 153 4.92 10.65 -12.28
N TYR A 154 4.42 11.87 -12.50
CA TYR A 154 5.21 13.02 -12.93
C TYR A 154 5.56 13.98 -11.80
N ALA A 155 5.25 13.63 -10.54
CA ALA A 155 5.35 14.56 -9.42
C ALA A 155 6.79 15.00 -9.12
N ASP A 156 7.76 14.13 -9.31
CA ASP A 156 9.19 14.33 -9.00
C ASP A 156 10.09 14.48 -10.23
N ALA A 157 9.49 14.71 -11.40
CA ALA A 157 10.12 14.93 -12.70
C ALA A 157 10.95 13.76 -13.29
N GLU A 158 11.20 12.68 -12.55
CA GLU A 158 11.98 11.53 -13.00
C GLU A 158 11.12 10.27 -13.12
N MET A 159 10.26 10.24 -14.14
CA MET A 159 9.45 9.05 -14.39
C MET A 159 10.31 7.87 -14.87
N GLU A 160 10.31 6.78 -14.10
CA GLU A 160 11.04 5.58 -14.41
C GLU A 160 10.27 4.63 -15.35
N LYS A 161 11.00 3.73 -16.00
CA LYS A 161 10.37 2.71 -16.88
C LYS A 161 9.42 1.79 -16.14
N TYR A 162 9.75 1.44 -14.90
CA TYR A 162 8.93 0.54 -14.09
C TYR A 162 7.56 1.17 -13.77
N GLU A 163 7.56 2.45 -13.44
CA GLU A 163 6.37 3.25 -13.20
C GLU A 163 5.49 3.35 -14.45
N GLU A 164 6.07 3.68 -15.61
CA GLU A 164 5.31 3.71 -16.86
C GLU A 164 4.72 2.33 -17.20
N HIS A 165 5.44 1.25 -16.91
CA HIS A 165 4.92 -0.11 -17.05
C HIS A 165 3.75 -0.40 -16.10
N LEU A 166 3.84 0.00 -14.83
CA LEU A 166 2.74 -0.14 -13.87
C LEU A 166 1.52 0.68 -14.29
N LEU A 167 1.71 1.93 -14.68
CA LEU A 167 0.64 2.83 -15.12
C LEU A 167 -0.05 2.28 -16.39
N ARG A 168 0.72 1.78 -17.35
CA ARG A 168 0.18 1.06 -18.51
C ARG A 168 -0.67 -0.13 -18.07
N ARG A 169 -0.14 -0.96 -17.16
CA ARG A 169 -0.86 -2.13 -16.66
C ARG A 169 -2.19 -1.75 -15.98
N LEU A 170 -2.18 -0.71 -15.15
CA LEU A 170 -3.38 -0.18 -14.51
C LEU A 170 -4.39 0.36 -15.54
N SER A 171 -3.92 1.06 -16.58
CA SER A 171 -4.80 1.57 -17.64
C SER A 171 -5.51 0.45 -18.41
N ASP A 172 -4.81 -0.65 -18.70
CA ASP A 172 -5.38 -1.83 -19.36
C ASP A 172 -6.44 -2.49 -18.47
N LEU A 173 -6.16 -2.59 -17.17
CA LEU A 173 -7.08 -3.16 -16.20
C LEU A 173 -8.33 -2.29 -15.98
N LEU A 174 -8.20 -0.98 -16.13
CA LEU A 174 -9.32 -0.03 -16.11
C LEU A 174 -10.07 0.03 -17.45
N TYR A 175 -9.67 -0.78 -18.43
CA TYR A 175 -10.23 -0.79 -19.79
C TYR A 175 -10.21 0.58 -20.46
N VAL A 176 -9.16 1.38 -20.20
CA VAL A 176 -8.94 2.66 -20.86
C VAL A 176 -8.22 2.41 -22.18
N PRO A 177 -8.80 2.79 -23.34
CA PRO A 177 -8.16 2.56 -24.62
C PRO A 177 -6.79 3.25 -24.73
N HIS A 178 -5.89 2.66 -25.51
CA HIS A 178 -4.54 3.19 -25.70
C HIS A 178 -4.50 4.67 -26.14
N HIS A 179 -5.41 5.10 -27.02
CA HIS A 179 -5.46 6.50 -27.45
C HIS A 179 -5.77 7.45 -26.28
N GLU A 180 -6.68 7.07 -25.38
CA GLU A 180 -7.05 7.88 -24.22
C GLU A 180 -5.90 7.92 -23.20
N PHE A 181 -5.20 6.79 -23.01
CA PHE A 181 -3.99 6.74 -22.19
C PHE A 181 -2.93 7.76 -22.65
N ILE A 182 -2.67 7.83 -23.96
CA ILE A 182 -1.71 8.80 -24.53
C ILE A 182 -2.24 10.23 -24.40
N GLN A 183 -3.54 10.45 -24.65
CA GLN A 183 -4.12 11.78 -24.49
C GLN A 183 -4.06 12.27 -23.04
N SER A 184 -4.33 11.42 -22.04
CA SER A 184 -4.16 11.76 -20.63
C SER A 184 -2.73 12.16 -20.31
N LYS A 185 -1.72 11.43 -20.82
CA LYS A 185 -0.30 11.77 -20.67
C LYS A 185 -0.01 13.18 -21.19
N LEU A 186 -0.42 13.47 -22.43
CA LEU A 186 -0.21 14.77 -23.06
C LEU A 186 -0.89 15.91 -22.31
N ARG A 187 -2.12 15.69 -21.79
CA ARG A 187 -2.83 16.68 -20.96
C ARG A 187 -2.11 16.98 -19.65
N VAL A 188 -1.50 15.97 -19.02
CA VAL A 188 -0.73 16.16 -17.78
C VAL A 188 0.58 16.88 -18.06
N GLN A 189 1.33 16.44 -19.07
CA GLN A 189 2.57 17.07 -19.51
C GLN A 189 2.37 18.56 -19.83
N ALA A 190 1.31 18.90 -20.58
CA ALA A 190 0.98 20.29 -20.90
C ALA A 190 0.64 21.12 -19.65
N ARG A 191 0.06 20.52 -18.60
CA ARG A 191 -0.28 21.21 -17.34
C ARG A 191 0.92 21.38 -16.42
N LEU A 192 1.84 20.41 -16.40
CA LEU A 192 3.02 20.42 -15.54
C LEU A 192 4.24 21.08 -16.20
N GLY A 193 4.19 21.34 -17.52
CA GLY A 193 5.34 21.83 -18.27
C GLY A 193 6.45 20.80 -18.46
N ALA A 194 6.16 19.52 -18.21
CA ALA A 194 7.08 18.40 -18.39
C ALA A 194 7.02 17.94 -19.85
N GLY A 195 8.08 18.17 -20.62
CA GLY A 195 8.17 17.85 -22.05
C GLY A 195 9.56 17.39 -22.45
#